data_AF-A0A8S3XGQ2-F1
#
_entry.id   AF-A0A8S3XGQ2-F1
#
_cell.length_a   1.000
_cell.length_b   1.000
_cell.length_c   1.000
_cell.angle_alpha   90.00
_cell.angle_beta   90.00
_cell.angle_gamma   90.00
#
_symmetry.space_group_name_H-M   'P 1'
#
loop_
_entity.id
_entity.type
_entity.pdbx_description
1 polymer ?
#
loop_
_entity_poly.entity_id
_entity_poly.type
_entity_poly.pdbx_seq_one_letter_code
_entity_poly.pdbx_strand_id
1 'polypeptide(L)'
;MHRLFAELEPSVTVTEQNLADRVWYILRSNTFDVTELERLRREAVPSSGENAAAEDAAPQLAEQTANVDAAVNRPVVVDSNDDGTVAQELELEQMRSTLEEAIVETRSMPLENRPRLPRIALSKRNGAVVRALNPMLVTCLEASRDLCETDSILFGAALAVCRIIGTKVSTAGRATGHSSAIPAWRRRIEERIARARALIGSLICFR
;
A
#
# COMPACT_ATOMS: atom_id res chain seq x y z
N MET A 1 27.10 -15.46 12.46
CA MET A 1 25.61 -15.40 12.45
C MET A 1 24.98 -16.78 12.37
N HIS A 2 25.27 -17.59 11.34
CA HIS A 2 24.67 -18.92 11.20
C HIS A 2 25.03 -19.89 12.36
N ARG A 3 26.30 -19.94 12.78
CA ARG A 3 26.74 -20.75 13.93
C ARG A 3 26.02 -20.38 15.24
N LEU A 4 26.00 -19.08 15.58
CA LEU A 4 25.30 -18.57 16.76
C LEU A 4 23.80 -18.88 16.72
N PHE A 5 23.17 -18.78 15.54
CA PHE A 5 21.76 -19.12 15.38
C PHE A 5 21.51 -20.62 15.58
N ALA A 6 22.38 -21.48 15.04
CA ALA A 6 22.28 -22.93 15.21
C ALA A 6 22.52 -23.37 16.67
N GLU A 7 23.32 -22.61 17.43
CA GLU A 7 23.54 -22.82 18.86
C GLU A 7 22.35 -22.37 19.72
N LEU A 8 21.72 -21.24 19.36
CA LEU A 8 20.56 -20.71 20.10
C LEU A 8 19.24 -21.43 19.77
N GLU A 9 19.06 -21.86 18.51
CA GLU A 9 17.83 -22.51 18.04
C GLU A 9 18.14 -23.76 17.21
N PRO A 10 18.59 -24.86 17.85
CA PRO A 10 18.97 -26.09 17.16
C PRO A 10 17.77 -26.82 16.52
N SER A 11 16.54 -26.45 16.89
CA SER A 11 15.31 -27.02 16.34
C SER A 11 15.02 -26.55 14.90
N VAL A 12 15.62 -25.43 14.47
CA VAL A 12 15.34 -24.80 13.17
C VAL A 12 16.53 -25.00 12.23
N THR A 13 16.39 -25.88 11.25
CA THR A 13 17.39 -26.05 10.20
C THR A 13 17.32 -24.90 9.20
N VAL A 14 18.19 -23.92 9.33
CA VAL A 14 18.34 -22.78 8.41
C VAL A 14 19.71 -22.84 7.74
N THR A 15 19.81 -22.49 6.47
CA THR A 15 21.10 -22.33 5.77
C THR A 15 21.66 -20.92 5.98
N GLU A 16 22.97 -20.76 5.89
CA GLU A 16 23.63 -19.46 6.07
C GLU A 16 23.09 -18.38 5.12
N GLN A 17 22.85 -18.75 3.85
CA GLN A 17 22.26 -17.88 2.85
C GLN A 17 20.82 -17.45 3.21
N ASN A 18 19.99 -18.39 3.68
CA ASN A 18 18.61 -18.08 4.07
C ASN A 18 18.55 -17.11 5.25
N LEU A 19 19.50 -17.24 6.19
CA LEU A 19 19.61 -16.33 7.32
C LEU A 19 20.02 -14.93 6.89
N ALA A 20 21.01 -14.83 5.98
CA ALA A 20 21.43 -13.55 5.40
C ALA A 20 20.29 -12.86 4.62
N ASP A 21 19.55 -13.61 3.82
CA ASP A 21 18.42 -13.09 3.04
C ASP A 21 17.30 -12.55 3.94
N ARG A 22 17.01 -13.22 5.06
CA ARG A 22 16.03 -12.75 6.05
C ARG A 22 16.47 -11.48 6.75
N VAL A 23 17.75 -11.39 7.14
CA VAL A 23 18.30 -10.17 7.74
C VAL A 23 18.20 -9.00 6.75
N TRP A 24 18.60 -9.23 5.50
CA TRP A 24 18.47 -8.24 4.44
C TRP A 24 17.03 -7.80 4.20
N TYR A 25 16.08 -8.74 4.21
CA TYR A 25 14.66 -8.44 4.06
C TYR A 25 14.15 -7.56 5.23
N ILE A 26 14.53 -7.88 6.46
CA ILE A 26 14.14 -7.09 7.65
C ILE A 26 14.69 -5.66 7.55
N LEU A 27 15.97 -5.50 7.23
CA LEU A 27 16.61 -4.19 7.10
C LEU A 27 16.03 -3.38 5.93
N ARG A 28 15.69 -4.03 4.82
CA ARG A 28 15.18 -3.37 3.61
C ARG A 28 13.69 -3.04 3.67
N SER A 29 12.90 -3.82 4.42
CA SER A 29 11.44 -3.68 4.45
C SER A 29 10.94 -2.50 5.30
N ASN A 30 11.83 -1.88 6.08
CA ASN A 30 11.54 -0.78 7.01
C ASN A 30 10.31 -1.10 7.88
N THR A 31 10.21 -2.36 8.31
CA THR A 31 9.12 -2.84 9.17
C THR A 31 9.32 -2.49 10.64
N PHE A 32 10.56 -2.22 11.03
CA PHE A 32 10.95 -1.78 12.36
C PHE A 32 11.65 -0.45 12.26
N ASP A 33 11.27 0.52 13.09
CA ASP A 33 12.02 1.76 13.25
C ASP A 33 13.39 1.50 13.93
N VAL A 34 14.33 2.43 13.77
CA VAL A 34 15.68 2.32 14.36
C VAL A 34 15.60 2.10 15.88
N THR A 35 14.65 2.76 16.54
CA THR A 35 14.41 2.62 17.99
C THR A 35 13.87 1.24 18.38
N GLU A 36 13.04 0.64 17.53
CA GLU A 36 12.49 -0.71 17.71
C GLU A 36 13.54 -1.78 17.45
N LEU A 37 14.40 -1.60 16.44
CA LEU A 37 15.53 -2.49 16.18
C LEU A 37 16.52 -2.50 17.35
N GLU A 38 16.82 -1.34 17.93
CA GLU A 38 17.68 -1.24 19.13
C GLU A 38 17.04 -1.85 20.37
N ARG A 39 15.70 -1.78 20.49
CA ARG A 39 14.97 -2.50 21.54
C ARG A 39 15.07 -4.02 21.35
N LEU A 40 14.83 -4.51 20.13
CA LEU A 40 14.92 -5.93 19.80
C LEU A 40 16.35 -6.47 19.98
N ARG A 41 17.37 -5.69 19.65
CA ARG A 41 18.77 -6.04 19.92
C ARG A 41 19.03 -6.22 21.41
N ARG A 42 18.51 -5.33 22.25
CA ARG A 42 18.63 -5.43 23.71
C ARG A 42 17.87 -6.63 24.29
N GLU A 43 16.75 -7.01 23.67
CA GLU A 43 15.94 -8.16 24.10
C GLU A 43 16.54 -9.50 23.66
N ALA A 44 17.18 -9.54 22.48
CA ALA A 44 17.82 -10.72 21.92
C ALA A 44 19.18 -11.05 22.57
N VAL A 45 19.79 -10.11 23.29
CA VAL A 45 20.94 -10.39 24.16
C VAL A 45 20.40 -10.85 25.52
N PRO A 46 20.42 -12.15 25.85
CA PRO A 46 20.06 -12.58 27.19
C PRO A 46 21.02 -11.93 28.18
N SER A 47 20.49 -11.54 29.34
CA SER A 47 21.26 -11.06 30.48
C SER A 47 22.19 -12.16 31.00
N SER A 48 23.27 -12.42 30.28
CA SER A 48 24.36 -13.27 30.76
C SER A 48 25.13 -12.42 31.75
N GLY A 49 24.95 -12.75 33.03
CA GLY A 49 25.70 -12.14 34.12
C GLY A 49 27.21 -12.22 33.89
N GLU A 50 27.83 -11.07 34.08
CA GLU A 50 29.19 -10.86 34.63
C GLU A 50 30.41 -11.48 33.92
N ASN A 51 31.16 -10.56 33.29
CA ASN A 51 32.64 -10.48 33.15
C ASN A 51 33.38 -11.56 32.34
N ALA A 52 33.93 -11.18 31.17
CA ALA A 52 35.33 -10.73 31.06
C ALA A 52 35.84 -10.63 29.61
N ALA A 53 36.75 -9.66 29.44
CA ALA A 53 37.83 -9.56 28.43
C ALA A 53 37.54 -8.84 27.10
N ALA A 54 38.48 -7.94 26.80
CA ALA A 54 38.48 -6.88 25.82
C ALA A 54 38.97 -7.30 24.42
N GLU A 55 39.07 -6.29 23.54
CA GLU A 55 39.80 -6.20 22.27
C GLU A 55 38.94 -6.45 21.01
N ASP A 56 38.89 -5.62 19.96
CA ASP A 56 39.61 -4.38 19.59
C ASP A 56 38.91 -3.77 18.34
N ALA A 57 39.25 -2.52 18.00
CA ALA A 57 39.07 -1.80 16.71
C ALA A 57 37.83 -0.89 16.49
N ALA A 58 37.85 0.27 17.17
CA ALA A 58 37.82 1.68 16.68
C ALA A 58 36.81 2.18 15.59
N PRO A 59 36.57 3.52 15.43
CA PRO A 59 36.82 4.67 16.32
C PRO A 59 35.61 5.59 16.58
N GLN A 60 35.70 6.34 17.68
CA GLN A 60 34.87 7.49 18.07
C GLN A 60 35.32 8.79 17.39
N LEU A 61 34.40 9.76 17.25
CA LEU A 61 34.63 11.21 17.24
C LEU A 61 33.22 11.86 17.40
N ALA A 62 32.89 12.76 18.32
CA ALA A 62 33.42 13.23 19.59
C ALA A 62 32.27 14.06 20.21
N GLU A 63 32.10 13.99 21.52
CA GLU A 63 31.25 14.88 22.32
C GLU A 63 31.83 16.31 22.36
N GLN A 64 30.97 17.30 22.65
CA GLN A 64 31.21 18.36 23.66
C GLN A 64 29.95 19.22 23.83
N THR A 65 29.17 19.02 24.90
CA THR A 65 29.23 19.61 26.27
C THR A 65 28.34 20.84 26.47
N ALA A 66 27.44 20.66 27.44
CA ALA A 66 26.57 21.57 28.17
C ALA A 66 26.99 23.05 28.33
N ASN A 67 25.99 23.96 28.38
CA ASN A 67 25.93 24.93 29.47
C ASN A 67 24.53 25.55 29.71
N VAL A 68 24.39 26.05 30.94
CA VAL A 68 23.19 26.31 31.76
C VAL A 68 22.55 27.71 31.57
N ASP A 69 21.24 27.76 31.83
CA ASP A 69 20.32 28.88 32.13
C ASP A 69 20.76 30.35 31.98
N ALA A 70 19.94 31.13 31.26
CA ALA A 70 19.55 32.49 31.65
C ALA A 70 18.23 32.91 30.98
N ALA A 71 17.24 33.23 31.82
CA ALA A 71 15.95 33.80 31.43
C ALA A 71 16.07 35.17 30.74
N VAL A 72 15.23 35.45 29.72
CA VAL A 72 14.61 36.76 29.40
C VAL A 72 13.56 36.59 28.25
N ASN A 73 12.28 36.84 28.59
CA ASN A 73 11.15 37.37 27.80
C ASN A 73 10.79 36.88 26.35
N ARG A 74 9.61 36.20 26.28
CA ARG A 74 8.43 36.42 25.37
C ARG A 74 8.57 36.07 23.85
N PRO A 75 7.50 35.66 23.10
CA PRO A 75 6.10 35.35 23.42
C PRO A 75 5.68 33.90 23.14
N VAL A 76 4.45 33.57 23.58
CA VAL A 76 3.62 32.47 23.10
C VAL A 76 3.63 32.44 21.56
N VAL A 77 4.25 31.41 20.98
CA VAL A 77 3.97 31.02 19.59
C VAL A 77 3.12 29.77 19.70
N VAL A 78 1.83 29.96 19.47
CA VAL A 78 0.95 28.88 19.02
C VAL A 78 1.60 28.38 17.74
N ASP A 79 2.20 27.19 17.80
CA ASP A 79 2.81 26.55 16.65
C ASP A 79 1.69 26.12 15.70
N SER A 80 1.38 27.01 14.77
CA SER A 80 0.44 26.77 13.68
C SER A 80 1.03 25.74 12.71
N ASN A 81 0.87 24.45 13.02
CA ASN A 81 1.02 23.35 12.07
C ASN A 81 -0.17 23.29 11.09
N ASP A 82 -0.47 24.41 10.44
CA ASP A 82 -1.56 24.54 9.47
C ASP A 82 -1.09 24.18 8.04
N ASP A 83 0.21 24.31 7.76
CA ASP A 83 0.78 24.15 6.41
C ASP A 83 0.76 22.69 5.91
N GLY A 84 0.93 21.71 6.81
CA GLY A 84 0.86 20.28 6.48
C GLY A 84 -0.55 19.80 6.15
N THR A 85 -1.58 20.43 6.73
CA THR A 85 -2.99 20.08 6.52
C THR A 85 -3.47 20.62 5.18
N VAL A 86 -3.12 21.87 4.85
CA VAL A 86 -3.48 22.51 3.57
C VAL A 86 -2.84 21.79 2.38
N ALA A 87 -1.58 21.36 2.49
CA ALA A 87 -0.92 20.59 1.43
C ALA A 87 -1.58 19.23 1.18
N GLN A 88 -2.00 18.54 2.25
CA GLN A 88 -2.68 17.25 2.15
C GLN A 88 -4.11 17.38 1.59
N GLU A 89 -4.82 18.44 1.97
CA GLU A 89 -6.15 18.75 1.45
C GLU A 89 -6.08 19.11 -0.04
N LEU A 90 -5.08 19.87 -0.46
CA LEU A 90 -4.83 20.16 -1.87
C LEU A 90 -4.52 18.89 -2.69
N GLU A 91 -3.73 17.96 -2.14
CA GLU A 91 -3.45 16.68 -2.79
C GLU A 91 -4.73 15.83 -2.95
N LEU A 92 -5.58 15.79 -1.93
CA LEU A 92 -6.86 15.08 -1.98
C LEU A 92 -7.80 15.70 -3.02
N GLU A 93 -7.86 17.03 -3.11
CA GLU A 93 -8.69 17.72 -4.10
C GLU A 93 -8.20 17.49 -5.53
N GLN A 94 -6.88 17.47 -5.75
CA GLN A 94 -6.29 17.08 -7.04
C GLN A 94 -6.65 15.64 -7.43
N MET A 95 -6.62 14.72 -6.46
CA MET A 95 -7.02 13.33 -6.69
C MET A 95 -8.52 13.24 -7.03
N ARG A 96 -9.36 14.03 -6.36
CA ARG A 96 -10.80 14.10 -6.62
C ARG A 96 -11.08 14.64 -8.03
N SER A 97 -10.49 15.77 -8.39
CA SER A 97 -10.60 16.35 -9.72
C SER A 97 -10.17 15.35 -10.81
N THR A 98 -9.04 14.67 -10.62
CA THR A 98 -8.57 13.64 -11.56
C THR A 98 -9.56 12.48 -11.70
N LEU A 99 -10.22 12.08 -10.62
CA LEU A 99 -11.27 11.05 -10.64
C LEU A 99 -12.48 11.50 -11.44
N GLU A 100 -12.99 12.70 -11.16
CA GLU A 100 -14.18 13.24 -11.83
C GLU A 100 -13.93 13.40 -13.35
N GLU A 101 -12.77 13.92 -13.74
CA GLU A 101 -12.35 14.03 -15.14
C GLU A 101 -12.30 12.66 -15.83
N ALA A 102 -11.67 11.67 -15.19
CA ALA A 102 -11.55 10.32 -15.74
C ALA A 102 -12.92 9.63 -15.90
N ILE A 103 -13.86 9.87 -14.96
CA ILE A 103 -15.23 9.35 -15.06
C ILE A 103 -15.97 9.99 -16.23
N VAL A 104 -15.89 11.32 -16.38
CA VAL A 104 -16.54 12.05 -17.48
C VAL A 104 -16.01 11.59 -18.84
N GLU A 105 -14.69 11.44 -18.96
CA GLU A 105 -14.05 10.91 -20.18
C GLU A 105 -14.48 9.47 -20.49
N THR A 106 -14.59 8.63 -19.46
CA THR A 106 -14.98 7.23 -19.66
C THR A 106 -16.43 7.08 -20.08
N ARG A 107 -17.32 7.97 -19.61
CA ARG A 107 -18.75 7.97 -19.98
C ARG A 107 -18.97 8.28 -21.45
N SER A 108 -18.15 9.14 -22.05
CA SER A 108 -18.23 9.46 -23.48
C SER A 108 -17.50 8.44 -24.36
N MET A 109 -16.76 7.49 -23.77
CA MET A 109 -15.95 6.51 -24.48
C MET A 109 -16.65 5.14 -24.54
N PRO A 110 -16.99 4.63 -25.74
CA PRO A 110 -17.55 3.29 -25.88
C PRO A 110 -16.52 2.23 -25.46
N LEU A 111 -16.99 1.09 -24.96
CA LEU A 111 -16.17 0.00 -24.42
C LEU A 111 -15.03 -0.44 -25.35
N GLU A 112 -15.29 -0.42 -26.66
CA GLU A 112 -14.35 -0.85 -27.70
C GLU A 112 -13.13 0.08 -27.84
N ASN A 113 -13.31 1.36 -27.49
CA ASN A 113 -12.29 2.39 -27.58
C ASN A 113 -11.54 2.61 -26.27
N ARG A 114 -11.96 1.94 -25.19
CA ARG A 114 -11.32 2.08 -23.88
C ARG A 114 -9.89 1.53 -23.92
N PRO A 115 -8.90 2.31 -23.46
CA PRO A 115 -7.51 1.86 -23.47
C PRO A 115 -7.32 0.71 -22.48
N ARG A 116 -6.31 -0.11 -22.70
CA ARG A 116 -5.94 -1.15 -21.74
C ARG A 116 -5.20 -0.53 -20.56
N LEU A 117 -5.74 -0.76 -19.37
CA LEU A 117 -5.10 -0.33 -18.13
C LEU A 117 -3.91 -1.25 -17.80
N PRO A 118 -2.73 -0.70 -17.52
CA PRO A 118 -1.58 -1.49 -17.11
C PRO A 118 -1.81 -2.10 -15.73
N ARG A 119 -1.11 -3.20 -15.45
CA ARG A 119 -1.10 -3.76 -14.10
C ARG A 119 -0.27 -2.88 -13.18
N ILE A 120 -0.91 -2.31 -12.17
CA ILE A 120 -0.25 -1.48 -11.16
C ILE A 120 0.58 -2.37 -10.23
N ALA A 121 1.83 -1.97 -9.95
CA ALA A 121 2.68 -2.65 -8.98
C ALA A 121 2.15 -2.46 -7.55
N LEU A 122 2.23 -3.51 -6.73
CA LEU A 122 1.84 -3.45 -5.32
C LEU A 122 2.95 -2.76 -4.52
N SER A 123 2.81 -1.44 -4.31
CA SER A 123 3.72 -0.64 -3.48
C SER A 123 2.93 0.09 -2.39
N LYS A 124 3.58 0.45 -1.28
CA LYS A 124 2.95 1.22 -0.19
C LYS A 124 2.32 2.53 -0.71
N ARG A 125 3.03 3.23 -1.61
CA ARG A 125 2.55 4.47 -2.27
C ARG A 125 1.30 4.21 -3.11
N ASN A 126 1.33 3.20 -3.99
CA ASN A 126 0.19 2.89 -4.86
C ASN A 126 -1.03 2.44 -4.03
N GLY A 127 -0.79 1.68 -2.96
CA GLY A 127 -1.84 1.31 -2.01
C GLY A 127 -2.39 2.48 -1.21
N ALA A 128 -1.60 3.53 -0.94
CA ALA A 128 -2.10 4.76 -0.32
C ALA A 128 -3.03 5.53 -1.27
N VAL A 129 -2.65 5.67 -2.54
CA VAL A 129 -3.49 6.31 -3.58
C VAL A 129 -4.84 5.59 -3.71
N VAL A 130 -4.83 4.26 -3.82
CA VAL A 130 -6.06 3.46 -3.91
C VAL A 130 -6.91 3.62 -2.65
N ARG A 131 -6.31 3.61 -1.46
CA ARG A 131 -7.03 3.80 -0.20
C ARG A 131 -7.65 5.20 -0.07
N ALA A 132 -7.00 6.23 -0.58
CA ALA A 132 -7.52 7.60 -0.56
C ALA A 132 -8.67 7.80 -1.57
N LEU A 133 -8.62 7.14 -2.73
CA LEU A 133 -9.67 7.20 -3.75
C LEU A 133 -10.91 6.37 -3.41
N ASN A 134 -10.75 5.26 -2.69
CA ASN A 134 -11.84 4.32 -2.45
C ASN A 134 -13.06 4.94 -1.73
N PRO A 135 -12.90 5.80 -0.70
CA PRO A 135 -14.01 6.54 -0.10
C PRO A 135 -14.73 7.47 -1.09
N MET A 136 -13.99 8.18 -1.95
CA MET A 136 -14.57 9.08 -2.96
C MET A 136 -15.40 8.29 -3.98
N LEU A 137 -14.93 7.10 -4.34
CA LEU A 137 -15.61 6.20 -5.27
C LEU A 137 -16.97 5.72 -4.76
N VAL A 138 -17.13 5.51 -3.44
CA VAL A 138 -18.41 5.09 -2.85
C VAL A 138 -19.50 6.09 -3.19
N THR A 139 -19.24 7.39 -3.01
CA THR A 139 -20.20 8.45 -3.33
C THR A 139 -20.54 8.48 -4.83
N CYS A 140 -19.57 8.25 -5.70
CA CYS A 140 -19.84 8.17 -7.14
C CYS A 140 -20.71 6.96 -7.50
N LEU A 141 -20.49 5.81 -6.85
CA LEU A 141 -21.24 4.57 -7.08
C LEU A 141 -22.68 4.65 -6.57
N GLU A 142 -22.91 5.33 -5.44
CA GLU A 142 -24.26 5.57 -4.92
C GLU A 142 -25.12 6.40 -5.89
N ALA A 143 -24.49 7.28 -6.66
CA ALA A 143 -25.17 8.08 -7.69
C ALA A 143 -25.45 7.31 -8.99
N SER A 144 -24.91 6.10 -9.15
CA SER A 144 -25.07 5.28 -10.37
C SER A 144 -26.49 4.73 -10.50
N ARG A 145 -27.10 4.89 -11.67
CA ARG A 145 -28.47 4.41 -11.95
C ARG A 145 -28.49 3.06 -12.65
N ASP A 146 -27.49 2.79 -13.48
CA ASP A 146 -27.42 1.57 -14.26
C ASP A 146 -26.02 0.94 -14.25
N LEU A 147 -25.93 -0.25 -14.85
CA LEU A 147 -24.69 -1.02 -14.91
C LEU A 147 -23.63 -0.36 -15.81
N CYS A 148 -24.05 0.36 -16.86
CA CYS A 148 -23.15 1.03 -17.79
C CYS A 148 -22.46 2.23 -17.11
N GLU A 149 -23.20 2.99 -16.30
CA GLU A 149 -22.68 4.04 -15.44
C GLU A 149 -21.74 3.46 -14.39
N THR A 150 -22.12 2.36 -13.72
CA THR A 150 -21.24 1.70 -12.75
C THR A 150 -19.92 1.26 -13.40
N ASP A 151 -19.98 0.63 -14.57
CA ASP A 151 -18.81 0.21 -15.33
C ASP A 151 -17.92 1.41 -15.73
N SER A 152 -18.55 2.51 -16.16
CA SER A 152 -17.82 3.74 -16.50
C SER A 152 -17.16 4.38 -15.29
N ILE A 153 -17.82 4.37 -14.12
CA ILE A 153 -17.28 4.87 -12.86
C ILE A 153 -16.09 4.00 -12.41
N LEU A 154 -16.23 2.68 -12.42
CA LEU A 154 -15.17 1.75 -12.01
C LEU A 154 -13.94 1.84 -12.93
N PHE A 155 -14.17 1.89 -14.24
CA PHE A 155 -13.08 2.05 -15.20
C PHE A 155 -12.42 3.43 -15.07
N GLY A 156 -13.20 4.50 -14.96
CA GLY A 156 -12.70 5.86 -14.74
C GLY A 156 -11.87 5.97 -13.46
N ALA A 157 -12.29 5.32 -12.38
CA ALA A 157 -11.53 5.24 -11.14
C ALA A 157 -10.18 4.52 -11.32
N ALA A 158 -10.18 3.38 -12.01
CA ALA A 158 -8.94 2.66 -12.31
C ALA A 158 -8.01 3.48 -13.23
N LEU A 159 -8.56 4.22 -14.19
CA LEU A 159 -7.82 5.14 -15.04
C LEU A 159 -7.23 6.32 -14.26
N ALA A 160 -7.99 6.92 -13.34
CA ALA A 160 -7.53 7.98 -12.45
C ALA A 160 -6.35 7.50 -11.58
N VAL A 161 -6.45 6.31 -10.99
CA VAL A 161 -5.33 5.69 -10.26
C VAL A 161 -4.11 5.54 -11.16
N CYS A 162 -4.28 5.08 -12.40
CA CYS A 162 -3.18 4.94 -13.35
C CYS A 162 -2.50 6.29 -13.66
N ARG A 163 -3.29 7.37 -13.77
CA ARG A 163 -2.81 8.75 -14.00
C ARG A 163 -2.04 9.29 -12.80
N ILE A 164 -2.60 9.17 -11.59
CA ILE A 164 -1.99 9.67 -10.35
C ILE A 164 -0.67 8.96 -10.04
N ILE A 165 -0.59 7.65 -10.32
CA ILE A 165 0.65 6.88 -10.16
C ILE A 165 1.68 7.19 -11.28
N GLY A 166 1.24 7.78 -12.40
CA GLY A 166 2.09 8.08 -13.55
C GLY A 166 2.36 6.87 -14.44
N THR A 167 1.51 5.84 -14.40
CA THR A 167 1.65 4.68 -15.29
C THR A 167 1.18 5.04 -16.70
N LYS A 168 1.99 4.70 -17.71
CA LYS A 168 1.63 4.95 -19.11
C LYS A 168 0.49 4.02 -19.53
N VAL A 169 -0.67 4.60 -19.81
CA VAL A 169 -1.82 3.90 -20.37
C VAL A 169 -1.62 3.85 -21.89
N SER A 170 -1.44 2.64 -22.43
CA SER A 170 -1.23 2.48 -23.88
C SER A 170 -2.54 2.68 -24.63
N THR A 171 -2.54 3.62 -25.57
CA THR A 171 -3.61 3.81 -26.56
C THR A 171 -3.45 2.89 -27.78
N ALA A 172 -2.28 2.27 -27.93
CA ALA A 172 -2.00 1.36 -29.04
C ALA A 172 -2.85 0.09 -28.93
N GLY A 173 -3.57 -0.20 -30.01
CA GLY A 173 -4.63 -1.18 -30.12
C GLY A 173 -4.28 -2.61 -29.70
N ARG A 174 -5.35 -3.36 -29.45
CA ARG A 174 -5.43 -4.79 -29.10
C ARG A 174 -4.11 -5.56 -29.27
N ALA A 175 -3.40 -5.79 -28.16
CA ALA A 175 -2.51 -6.94 -28.09
C ALA A 175 -3.37 -8.22 -28.14
N THR A 176 -3.37 -8.84 -29.31
CA THR A 176 -3.94 -10.15 -29.64
C THR A 176 -3.19 -11.22 -28.86
N GLY A 177 -3.69 -11.54 -27.67
CA GLY A 177 -3.10 -12.57 -26.85
C GLY A 177 -4.05 -12.95 -25.75
N HIS A 178 -5.17 -13.57 -26.09
CA HIS A 178 -6.07 -14.15 -25.11
C HIS A 178 -6.11 -15.65 -25.35
N SER A 179 -5.58 -16.40 -24.37
CA SER A 179 -5.99 -17.78 -24.17
C SER A 179 -7.52 -17.80 -24.06
N SER A 180 -8.18 -18.74 -24.72
CA SER A 180 -9.63 -18.91 -24.74
C SER A 180 -10.25 -19.23 -23.37
N ALA A 181 -9.43 -19.34 -22.33
CA ALA A 181 -9.87 -19.65 -20.98
C ALA A 181 -10.72 -18.52 -20.38
N ILE A 182 -11.92 -18.88 -19.94
CA ILE A 182 -12.85 -17.98 -19.24
C ILE A 182 -12.18 -17.49 -17.94
N PRO A 183 -12.05 -16.17 -17.72
CA PRO A 183 -11.45 -15.62 -16.51
C PRO A 183 -12.16 -16.09 -15.24
N ALA A 184 -11.39 -16.32 -14.16
CA ALA A 184 -11.93 -16.82 -12.90
C ALA A 184 -12.97 -15.87 -12.26
N TRP A 185 -12.84 -14.55 -12.44
CA TRP A 185 -13.86 -13.61 -11.96
C TRP A 185 -15.19 -13.78 -12.67
N ARG A 186 -15.18 -14.07 -13.98
CA ARG A 186 -16.40 -14.24 -14.78
C ARG A 186 -17.17 -15.49 -14.31
N ARG A 187 -16.46 -16.62 -14.14
CA ARG A 187 -17.04 -17.84 -13.57
C ARG A 187 -17.69 -17.60 -12.21
N ARG A 188 -16.99 -16.90 -11.30
CA ARG A 188 -17.53 -16.58 -9.97
C ARG A 188 -18.82 -15.77 -10.02
N ILE A 189 -18.91 -14.79 -10.92
CA ILE A 189 -20.12 -13.97 -11.10
C ILE A 189 -21.25 -14.83 -11.68
N GLU A 190 -20.98 -15.60 -12.74
CA GLU A 190 -21.97 -16.48 -13.38
C GLU A 190 -22.54 -17.50 -12.39
N GLU A 191 -21.71 -18.14 -11.57
CA GLU A 191 -22.15 -19.06 -10.51
C GLU A 191 -23.03 -18.37 -9.45
N ARG A 192 -22.69 -17.14 -9.04
CA ARG A 192 -23.52 -16.38 -8.09
C ARG A 192 -24.88 -16.03 -8.68
N ILE A 193 -24.91 -15.62 -9.95
CA ILE A 193 -26.16 -15.35 -10.68
C ILE A 193 -27.00 -16.64 -10.80
N ALA A 194 -26.37 -17.76 -11.15
CA ALA A 194 -27.06 -19.05 -11.26
C ALA A 194 -27.70 -19.48 -9.93
N ARG A 195 -26.96 -19.37 -8.82
CA ARG A 195 -27.48 -19.64 -7.47
C ARG A 195 -28.65 -18.73 -7.12
N ALA A 196 -28.53 -17.43 -7.38
CA ALA A 196 -29.61 -16.47 -7.12
C ALA A 196 -30.87 -16.81 -7.92
N ARG A 197 -30.73 -17.15 -9.21
CA ARG A 197 -31.85 -17.58 -10.06
C ARG A 197 -32.51 -18.86 -9.55
N ALA A 198 -31.74 -19.83 -9.06
CA ALA A 198 -32.29 -21.05 -8.48
C ALA A 198 -33.12 -20.76 -7.22
N LEU A 199 -32.63 -19.89 -6.34
CA LEU A 199 -33.37 -19.46 -5.15
C LEU A 199 -34.67 -18.73 -5.53
N ILE A 200 -34.61 -17.78 -6.46
CA ILE A 200 -35.81 -17.06 -6.95
C ILE A 200 -36.81 -18.05 -7.56
N GLY A 201 -36.36 -18.98 -8.40
CA GLY A 201 -37.21 -20.01 -8.99
C GLY A 201 -37.91 -20.86 -7.93
N SER A 202 -37.18 -21.28 -6.89
CA SER A 202 -37.77 -22.05 -5.78
C SER A 202 -38.85 -21.26 -5.04
N LEU A 203 -38.67 -19.95 -4.84
CA LEU A 203 -39.66 -19.08 -4.19
C LEU A 203 -40.92 -18.87 -5.05
N ILE A 204 -40.78 -18.79 -6.37
CA ILE A 204 -41.91 -18.64 -7.30
C ILE A 204 -42.75 -19.93 -7.37
N CYS A 205 -42.12 -21.10 -7.21
CA CYS A 205 -42.82 -22.40 -7.17
C CYS A 205 -43.68 -22.61 -5.91
N PHE A 206 -43.56 -21.77 -4.89
CA PHE A 206 -44.41 -21.79 -3.68
C PHE A 206 -45.61 -20.82 -3.76
N ARG A 207 -45.97 -20.36 -4.96
CA ARG A 207 -47.07 -19.42 -5.18
C ARG A 207 -48.31 -20.09 -5.77
#